data_AF-A0A2W5FH28-F1
#
_entry.id   AF-A0A2W5FH28-F1
#
_cell.length_a   1.000
_cell.length_b   1.000
_cell.length_c   1.000
_cell.angle_alpha   90.00
_cell.angle_beta   90.00
_cell.angle_gamma   90.00
#
_symmetry.space_group_name_H-M   'P 1'
#
loop_
_entity.id
_entity.type
_entity.pdbx_description
1 polymer ?
#
loop_
_entity_poly.entity_id
_entity_poly.type
_entity_poly.pdbx_seq_one_letter_code
_entity_poly.pdbx_strand_id
1 'polypeptide(L)'
;FQRNPGKGFGDHVKTYLFKHKGKKYEYLFIENAKGLMEVVQMGAIELHPWGADIKDIHHPDWMVFDLDPDTAVPFEAVKLAALDLRARLKKNKLESFVKTTGGKGLHVVVPLSGKNKWDEVKAFANDLADQMVEEAPDAYVATMTKSKRAGKIFIDFFRNDYTATSVSDFSVRAREGASVALPLEWDEIKKLKSANQFSMQDVVKRIKKKKPDLKRYNKKQNLPK
;
A
#
# COMPACT_ATOMS: atom_id res chain seq x y z
N PHE A 1 8.35 -12.64 -8.55
CA PHE A 1 8.27 -11.17 -8.48
C PHE A 1 9.21 -10.60 -9.52
N GLN A 2 8.73 -9.73 -10.42
CA GLN A 2 9.52 -9.19 -11.53
C GLN A 2 9.51 -7.66 -11.45
N ARG A 3 10.69 -7.05 -11.52
CA ARG A 3 10.88 -5.59 -11.56
C ARG A 3 11.44 -5.12 -12.89
N ASN A 4 12.35 -5.91 -13.45
CA ASN A 4 13.08 -5.62 -14.66
C ASN A 4 12.30 -6.12 -15.89
N PRO A 5 12.50 -5.51 -17.08
CA PRO A 5 11.93 -6.03 -18.32
C PRO A 5 12.33 -7.48 -18.56
N GLY A 6 11.37 -8.28 -18.99
CA GLY A 6 11.57 -9.63 -19.49
C GLY A 6 11.57 -9.64 -21.01
N LYS A 7 11.98 -10.77 -21.60
CA LYS A 7 11.80 -10.99 -23.04
C LYS A 7 10.32 -11.11 -23.35
N GLY A 8 9.85 -10.45 -24.41
CA GLY A 8 8.48 -10.59 -24.91
C GLY A 8 7.49 -9.51 -24.45
N PHE A 9 7.93 -8.50 -23.67
CA PHE A 9 7.13 -7.28 -23.55
C PHE A 9 7.09 -6.56 -24.90
N GLY A 10 5.91 -6.08 -25.27
CA GLY A 10 5.67 -5.22 -26.41
C GLY A 10 5.86 -3.75 -26.04
N ASP A 11 5.41 -2.87 -26.93
CA ASP A 11 5.69 -1.43 -26.82
C ASP A 11 4.85 -0.73 -25.75
N HIS A 12 3.88 -1.40 -25.11
CA HIS A 12 2.99 -0.77 -24.12
C HIS A 12 3.51 -0.88 -22.68
N VAL A 13 4.48 -1.77 -22.41
CA VAL A 13 5.22 -1.79 -21.14
C VAL A 13 6.52 -1.03 -21.32
N LYS A 14 6.68 0.05 -20.55
CA LYS A 14 7.83 0.95 -20.65
C LYS A 14 8.87 0.61 -19.60
N THR A 15 10.11 1.06 -19.84
CA THR A 15 11.21 0.88 -18.89
C THR A 15 11.81 2.19 -18.45
N TYR A 16 12.30 2.22 -17.21
CA TYR A 16 12.95 3.38 -16.62
C TYR A 16 14.29 3.00 -16.02
N LEU A 17 15.36 3.59 -16.57
CA LEU A 17 16.72 3.38 -16.13
C LEU A 17 17.11 4.41 -15.07
N PHE A 18 17.58 3.94 -13.92
CA PHE A 18 18.04 4.82 -12.85
C PHE A 18 19.27 4.27 -12.15
N LYS A 19 19.95 5.13 -11.39
CA LYS A 19 21.09 4.75 -10.55
C LYS A 19 20.72 4.89 -9.08
N HIS A 20 21.09 3.91 -8.28
CA HIS A 20 20.97 3.98 -6.83
C HIS A 20 22.16 3.27 -6.17
N LYS A 21 22.81 3.94 -5.21
CA LYS A 21 24.01 3.43 -4.51
C LYS A 21 25.07 2.84 -5.46
N GLY A 22 25.36 3.58 -6.54
CA GLY A 22 26.36 3.19 -7.55
C GLY A 22 25.94 2.08 -8.53
N LYS A 23 24.77 1.46 -8.36
CA LYS A 23 24.27 0.40 -9.26
C LYS A 23 23.21 0.97 -10.21
N LYS A 24 23.20 0.48 -11.44
CA LYS A 24 22.14 0.76 -12.43
C LYS A 24 20.99 -0.24 -12.24
N TYR A 25 19.78 0.26 -12.37
CA TYR A 25 18.54 -0.51 -12.31
C TYR A 25 17.68 -0.13 -13.50
N GLU A 26 16.85 -1.08 -13.94
CA GLU A 26 15.86 -0.88 -14.98
C GLU A 26 14.53 -1.42 -14.49
N TYR A 27 13.55 -0.55 -14.24
CA TYR A 27 12.23 -0.96 -13.78
C TYR A 27 11.16 -0.77 -14.85
N LEU A 28 10.14 -1.62 -14.80
CA LEU A 28 8.95 -1.51 -15.64
C LEU A 28 7.99 -0.44 -15.10
N PHE A 29 7.32 0.27 -16.01
CA PHE A 29 6.17 1.10 -15.69
C PHE A 29 5.08 1.03 -16.77
N ILE A 30 3.87 1.39 -16.38
CA ILE A 30 2.65 1.28 -17.19
C ILE A 30 1.96 2.64 -17.19
N GLU A 31 1.63 3.15 -18.37
CA GLU A 31 1.03 4.48 -18.52
C GLU A 31 -0.47 4.44 -18.86
N ASN A 32 -0.95 3.29 -19.34
CA ASN A 32 -2.29 3.18 -19.90
C ASN A 32 -2.85 1.75 -19.83
N ALA A 33 -4.13 1.62 -20.17
CA ALA A 33 -4.84 0.35 -20.16
C ALA A 33 -4.22 -0.73 -21.06
N LYS A 34 -3.59 -0.36 -22.19
CA LYS A 34 -2.93 -1.35 -23.06
C LYS A 34 -1.71 -1.96 -22.37
N GLY A 35 -0.88 -1.16 -21.72
CA GLY A 35 0.26 -1.66 -20.95
C GLY A 35 -0.18 -2.53 -19.76
N LEU A 36 -1.30 -2.18 -19.12
CA LEU A 36 -1.91 -3.01 -18.09
C LEU A 36 -2.36 -4.37 -18.63
N MET A 37 -3.04 -4.39 -19.78
CA MET A 37 -3.44 -5.65 -20.43
C MET A 37 -2.24 -6.48 -20.87
N GLU A 38 -1.16 -5.84 -21.29
CA GLU A 38 0.06 -6.51 -21.71
C GLU A 38 0.74 -7.23 -20.54
N VAL A 39 0.88 -6.59 -19.37
CA VAL A 39 1.44 -7.30 -18.19
C VAL A 39 0.55 -8.44 -17.73
N VAL A 40 -0.78 -8.30 -17.85
CA VAL A 40 -1.74 -9.38 -17.56
C VAL A 40 -1.56 -10.56 -18.53
N GLN A 41 -1.43 -10.27 -19.83
CA GLN A 41 -1.14 -11.29 -20.86
C GLN A 41 0.17 -12.04 -20.55
N MET A 42 1.14 -11.36 -19.97
CA MET A 42 2.42 -11.94 -19.52
C MET A 42 2.31 -12.68 -18.17
N GLY A 43 1.10 -12.86 -17.64
CA GLY A 43 0.83 -13.64 -16.43
C GLY A 43 0.89 -12.87 -15.12
N ALA A 44 0.95 -11.53 -15.15
CA ALA A 44 0.91 -10.74 -13.93
C ALA A 44 -0.46 -10.84 -13.23
N ILE A 45 -0.45 -11.34 -12.00
CA ILE A 45 -1.65 -11.39 -11.13
C ILE A 45 -1.65 -10.22 -10.15
N GLU A 46 -0.49 -9.92 -9.54
CA GLU A 46 -0.36 -8.83 -8.57
C GLU A 46 0.49 -7.69 -9.14
N LEU A 47 0.03 -6.46 -8.98
CA LEU A 47 0.76 -5.26 -9.35
C LEU A 47 1.18 -4.49 -8.10
N HIS A 48 2.47 -4.23 -7.98
CA HIS A 48 3.09 -3.62 -6.81
C HIS A 48 3.85 -2.35 -7.23
N PRO A 49 3.17 -1.21 -7.38
CA PRO A 49 3.80 0.04 -7.76
C PRO A 49 4.74 0.55 -6.66
N TRP A 50 5.69 1.34 -7.12
CA TRP A 50 6.58 2.13 -6.29
C TRP A 50 5.80 3.32 -5.69
N GLY A 51 6.15 3.77 -4.48
CA GLY A 51 5.52 4.91 -3.81
C GLY A 51 5.91 6.30 -4.35
N ALA A 52 6.43 6.36 -5.58
CA ALA A 52 6.82 7.59 -6.26
C ALA A 52 6.46 7.53 -7.74
N ASP A 53 6.17 8.69 -8.33
CA ASP A 53 5.98 8.86 -9.77
C ASP A 53 7.33 8.79 -10.51
N ILE A 54 7.32 8.25 -11.73
CA ILE A 54 8.52 8.16 -12.57
C ILE A 54 9.15 9.52 -12.88
N LYS A 55 8.37 10.61 -12.88
CA LYS A 55 8.85 11.98 -13.09
C LYS A 55 9.77 12.45 -11.95
N ASP A 56 9.58 11.91 -10.74
CA ASP A 56 10.43 12.20 -9.60
C ASP A 56 10.47 11.02 -8.61
N ILE A 57 11.37 10.09 -8.89
CA ILE A 57 11.55 8.88 -8.07
C ILE A 57 12.17 9.18 -6.69
N HIS A 58 12.67 10.38 -6.45
CA HIS A 58 13.40 10.73 -5.23
C HIS A 58 12.50 11.32 -4.15
N HIS A 59 11.29 11.75 -4.52
CA HIS A 59 10.32 12.32 -3.60
C HIS A 59 9.00 11.53 -3.67
N PRO A 60 8.77 10.60 -2.72
CA PRO A 60 7.56 9.78 -2.74
C PRO A 60 6.29 10.63 -2.61
N ASP A 61 5.27 10.25 -3.37
CA ASP A 61 3.95 10.87 -3.35
C ASP A 61 2.91 9.99 -2.65
N TRP A 62 3.34 8.86 -2.06
CA TRP A 62 2.55 8.01 -1.17
C TRP A 62 3.35 7.63 0.07
N MET A 63 2.71 7.78 1.23
CA MET A 63 3.13 7.14 2.48
C MET A 63 2.16 6.00 2.82
N VAL A 64 2.69 4.83 3.17
CA VAL A 64 1.91 3.60 3.39
C VAL A 64 2.26 2.98 4.74
N PHE A 65 1.22 2.61 5.48
CA PHE A 65 1.30 1.72 6.64
C PHE A 65 0.56 0.44 6.30
N ASP A 66 1.28 -0.69 6.28
CA ASP A 66 0.71 -2.01 6.05
C ASP A 66 0.51 -2.72 7.40
N LEU A 67 -0.75 -2.86 7.82
CA LEU A 67 -1.13 -3.44 9.10
C LEU A 67 -1.29 -4.95 8.92
N ASP A 68 -0.24 -5.71 9.23
CA ASP A 68 -0.17 -7.16 9.01
C ASP A 68 -0.32 -7.92 10.33
N PRO A 69 -1.49 -8.54 10.59
CA PRO A 69 -1.72 -9.29 11.83
C PRO A 69 -1.01 -10.65 11.83
N ASP A 70 -0.54 -11.06 13.01
CA ASP A 70 -0.33 -12.48 13.28
C ASP A 70 -1.63 -13.28 13.13
N THR A 71 -1.52 -14.57 12.81
CA THR A 71 -2.69 -15.43 12.58
C THR A 71 -3.61 -15.58 13.79
N ALA A 72 -3.09 -15.42 15.01
CA ALA A 72 -3.90 -15.47 16.22
C ALA A 72 -4.69 -14.17 16.47
N VAL A 73 -4.35 -13.07 15.80
CA VAL A 73 -4.99 -11.77 16.02
C VAL A 73 -6.33 -11.69 15.29
N PRO A 74 -7.44 -11.42 16.00
CA PRO A 74 -8.73 -11.24 15.36
C PRO A 74 -8.74 -10.05 14.39
N PHE A 75 -9.43 -10.18 13.27
CA PHE A 75 -9.52 -9.10 12.27
C PHE A 75 -10.16 -7.81 12.83
N GLU A 76 -11.00 -7.91 13.87
CA GLU A 76 -11.53 -6.74 14.58
C GLU A 76 -10.40 -5.84 15.12
N ALA A 77 -9.34 -6.43 15.67
CA ALA A 77 -8.18 -5.68 16.15
C ALA A 77 -7.47 -4.93 15.02
N VAL A 78 -7.41 -5.50 13.81
CA VAL A 78 -6.84 -4.84 12.62
C VAL A 78 -7.67 -3.62 12.21
N LYS A 79 -9.00 -3.71 12.30
CA LYS A 79 -9.90 -2.57 12.05
C LYS A 79 -9.68 -1.45 13.06
N LEU A 80 -9.56 -1.80 14.35
CA LEU A 80 -9.27 -0.84 15.41
C LEU A 80 -7.91 -0.17 15.22
N ALA A 81 -6.87 -0.94 14.86
CA ALA A 81 -5.54 -0.42 14.54
C ALA A 81 -5.57 0.58 13.37
N ALA A 82 -6.32 0.27 12.31
CA ALA A 82 -6.49 1.18 11.18
C ALA A 82 -7.20 2.50 11.58
N LEU A 83 -8.19 2.42 12.48
CA LEU A 83 -8.91 3.60 12.99
C LEU A 83 -8.05 4.43 13.94
N ASP A 84 -7.23 3.81 14.79
CA ASP A 84 -6.26 4.51 15.63
C ASP A 84 -5.24 5.26 14.78
N LEU A 85 -4.62 4.57 13.81
CA LEU A 85 -3.66 5.18 12.89
C LEU A 85 -4.29 6.35 12.10
N ARG A 86 -5.55 6.22 11.66
CA ARG A 86 -6.31 7.33 11.05
C ARG A 86 -6.43 8.52 11.99
N ALA A 87 -6.76 8.29 13.25
CA ALA A 87 -6.91 9.36 14.24
C ALA A 87 -5.59 10.09 14.48
N ARG A 88 -4.47 9.36 14.57
CA ARG A 88 -3.12 9.93 14.70
C ARG A 88 -2.71 10.75 13.47
N LEU A 89 -2.95 10.24 12.28
CA LEU A 89 -2.71 10.98 11.03
C LEU A 89 -3.56 12.26 10.96
N LYS A 90 -4.83 12.18 11.37
CA LYS A 90 -5.72 13.35 11.45
C LYS A 90 -5.22 14.41 12.45
N LYS A 91 -4.70 14.01 13.62
CA LYS A 91 -4.06 14.93 14.58
C LYS A 91 -2.88 15.67 13.96
N ASN A 92 -2.13 14.98 13.08
CA ASN A 92 -1.04 15.54 12.28
C ASN A 92 -1.52 16.29 11.02
N LYS A 93 -2.82 16.56 10.89
CA LYS A 93 -3.45 17.25 9.75
C LYS A 93 -3.25 16.53 8.40
N LEU A 94 -3.01 15.22 8.44
CA LEU A 94 -2.90 14.38 7.25
C LEU A 94 -4.21 13.62 7.04
N GLU A 95 -4.81 13.82 5.86
CA GLU A 95 -5.92 12.99 5.39
C GLU A 95 -5.38 11.65 4.88
N SER A 96 -5.91 10.56 5.44
CA SER A 96 -5.55 9.21 5.07
C SER A 96 -6.74 8.47 4.45
N PHE A 97 -6.43 7.43 3.69
CA PHE A 97 -7.38 6.54 3.05
C PHE A 97 -7.06 5.10 3.46
N VAL A 98 -8.02 4.21 3.29
CA VAL A 98 -7.89 2.81 3.69
C VAL A 98 -8.24 1.88 2.55
N LYS A 99 -7.59 0.74 2.52
CA LYS A 99 -7.95 -0.36 1.63
C LYS A 99 -7.76 -1.71 2.29
N THR A 100 -8.52 -2.68 1.82
CA THR A 100 -8.15 -4.08 2.06
C THR A 100 -6.91 -4.42 1.26
N THR A 101 -6.08 -5.30 1.79
CA THR A 101 -4.94 -5.84 1.03
C THR A 101 -5.35 -6.98 0.10
N GLY A 102 -6.54 -7.57 0.27
CA GLY A 102 -6.87 -8.88 -0.27
C GLY A 102 -6.18 -10.02 0.49
N GLY A 103 -5.40 -9.72 1.53
CA GLY A 103 -4.74 -10.69 2.39
C GLY A 103 -5.38 -10.73 3.78
N LYS A 104 -4.55 -10.64 4.82
CA LYS A 104 -5.00 -10.63 6.23
C LYS A 104 -5.13 -9.21 6.79
N GLY A 105 -4.36 -8.27 6.23
CA GLY A 105 -4.20 -6.91 6.73
C GLY A 105 -4.94 -5.82 5.97
N LEU A 106 -4.81 -4.60 6.47
CA LEU A 106 -5.30 -3.37 5.85
C LEU A 106 -4.11 -2.47 5.52
N HIS A 107 -4.17 -1.72 4.42
CA HIS A 107 -3.26 -0.59 4.23
C HIS A 107 -3.97 0.71 4.61
N VAL A 108 -3.28 1.54 5.38
CA VAL A 108 -3.62 2.96 5.56
C VAL A 108 -2.61 3.78 4.77
N VAL A 109 -3.11 4.66 3.91
CA VAL A 109 -2.30 5.36 2.92
C VAL A 109 -2.54 6.86 2.98
N VAL A 110 -1.47 7.63 2.81
CA VAL A 110 -1.49 9.10 2.83
C VAL A 110 -0.89 9.61 1.52
N PRO A 111 -1.69 10.23 0.65
CA PRO A 111 -1.17 10.90 -0.54
C PRO A 111 -0.37 12.15 -0.15
N LEU A 112 0.82 12.28 -0.72
CA LEU A 112 1.77 13.35 -0.45
C LEU A 112 2.00 14.23 -1.70
N SER A 113 2.56 15.42 -1.48
CA SER A 113 2.86 16.40 -2.53
C SER A 113 4.10 16.05 -3.36
N GLY A 114 4.88 15.04 -2.98
CA GLY A 114 6.15 14.70 -3.62
C GLY A 114 7.24 15.76 -3.38
N LYS A 115 7.27 16.37 -2.19
CA LYS A 115 8.29 17.38 -1.80
C LYS A 115 9.30 16.88 -0.78
N ASN A 116 8.94 15.88 0.01
CA ASN A 116 9.82 15.28 1.01
C ASN A 116 10.58 14.11 0.41
N LYS A 117 11.80 13.88 0.87
CA LYS A 117 12.60 12.71 0.51
C LYS A 117 12.09 11.46 1.22
N TRP A 118 12.50 10.30 0.71
CA TRP A 118 12.13 9.00 1.26
C TRP A 118 12.47 8.81 2.73
N ASP A 119 13.64 9.28 3.17
CA ASP A 119 14.09 9.21 4.56
C ASP A 119 13.22 10.07 5.48
N GLU A 120 12.82 11.27 5.05
CA GLU A 120 11.88 12.12 5.80
C GLU A 120 10.51 11.46 5.95
N VAL A 121 9.96 10.91 4.85
CA VAL A 121 8.66 10.20 4.88
C VAL A 121 8.72 8.94 5.74
N LYS A 122 9.80 8.17 5.62
CA LYS A 122 10.00 6.97 6.43
C LYS A 122 10.19 7.30 7.90
N ALA A 123 10.94 8.34 8.24
CA ALA A 123 11.13 8.77 9.63
C ALA A 123 9.79 9.15 10.27
N PHE A 124 8.99 9.98 9.60
CA PHE A 124 7.65 10.33 10.10
C PHE A 124 6.75 9.09 10.29
N ALA A 125 6.77 8.15 9.33
CA ALA A 125 6.01 6.91 9.45
C ALA A 125 6.51 6.02 10.59
N ASN A 126 7.83 5.95 10.79
CA ASN A 126 8.44 5.24 11.91
C ASN A 126 8.00 5.83 13.25
N ASP A 127 8.09 7.14 13.42
CA ASP A 127 7.76 7.81 14.69
C ASP A 127 6.31 7.53 15.11
N LEU A 128 5.37 7.54 14.16
CA LEU A 128 3.98 7.16 14.44
C LEU A 128 3.83 5.68 14.81
N ALA A 129 4.55 4.79 14.14
CA ALA A 129 4.52 3.36 14.44
C ALA A 129 5.13 3.06 15.81
N ASP A 130 6.24 3.72 16.16
CA ASP A 130 6.91 3.59 17.45
C ASP A 130 6.02 4.10 18.58
N GLN A 131 5.36 5.26 18.42
CA GLN A 131 4.38 5.74 19.41
C GLN A 131 3.24 4.74 19.65
N MET A 132 2.73 4.10 18.60
CA MET A 132 1.70 3.07 18.76
C MET A 132 2.24 1.86 19.54
N VAL A 133 3.48 1.44 19.28
CA VAL A 133 4.14 0.35 20.00
C VAL A 133 4.40 0.72 21.46
N GLU A 134 4.82 1.94 21.76
CA GLU A 134 5.05 2.40 23.13
C GLU A 134 3.76 2.44 23.94
N GLU A 135 2.66 2.90 23.35
CA GLU A 135 1.36 2.99 24.02
C GLU A 135 0.66 1.63 24.19
N ALA A 136 0.88 0.69 23.28
CA ALA A 136 0.28 -0.65 23.32
C ALA A 136 1.26 -1.73 22.86
N PRO A 137 2.33 -2.01 23.63
CA PRO A 137 3.40 -2.92 23.24
C PRO A 137 2.94 -4.36 23.09
N ASP A 138 1.85 -4.76 23.75
CA ASP A 138 1.26 -6.09 23.64
C ASP A 138 0.39 -6.26 22.39
N ALA A 139 -0.07 -5.16 21.78
CA ALA A 139 -0.88 -5.18 20.57
C ALA A 139 -0.07 -4.98 19.29
N TYR A 140 1.01 -4.20 19.36
CA TYR A 140 1.75 -3.75 18.18
C TYR A 140 3.22 -4.11 18.20
N VAL A 141 3.78 -4.21 17.00
CA VAL A 141 5.22 -4.28 16.77
C VAL A 141 5.56 -3.54 15.49
N ALA A 142 6.66 -2.78 15.48
CA ALA A 142 7.12 -2.02 14.30
C ALA A 142 8.51 -2.48 13.80
N THR A 143 8.98 -3.65 14.25
CA THR A 143 10.29 -4.20 13.87
C THR A 143 10.18 -5.32 12.83
N MET A 144 11.21 -5.45 11.98
CA MET A 144 11.24 -6.53 10.96
C MET A 144 11.38 -7.94 11.57
N THR A 145 11.76 -8.05 12.85
CA THR A 145 12.00 -9.33 13.52
C THR A 145 10.71 -10.14 13.64
N LYS A 146 10.55 -11.17 12.79
CA LYS A 146 9.34 -12.00 12.73
C LYS A 146 8.98 -12.68 14.06
N SER A 147 9.97 -13.11 14.85
CA SER A 147 9.73 -13.76 16.14
C SER A 147 9.05 -12.85 17.17
N LYS A 148 9.12 -11.53 17.01
CA LYS A 148 8.46 -10.55 17.88
C LYS A 148 7.00 -10.28 17.50
N ARG A 149 6.48 -10.90 16.43
CA ARG A 149 5.14 -10.64 15.88
C ARG A 149 4.05 -11.53 16.44
N ALA A 150 4.40 -12.63 17.10
CA ALA A 150 3.43 -13.58 17.63
C ALA A 150 2.37 -12.88 18.50
N GLY A 151 1.09 -13.05 18.15
CA GLY A 151 -0.03 -12.42 18.86
C GLY A 151 -0.19 -10.91 18.65
N LYS A 152 0.57 -10.26 17.75
CA LYS A 152 0.58 -8.81 17.54
C LYS A 152 0.24 -8.42 16.10
N ILE A 153 -0.08 -7.15 15.91
CA ILE A 153 -0.18 -6.51 14.59
C ILE A 153 1.17 -5.87 14.28
N PHE A 154 1.77 -6.30 13.17
CA PHE A 154 2.96 -5.65 12.64
C PHE A 154 2.56 -4.39 11.87
N ILE A 155 3.04 -3.22 12.32
CA ILE A 155 2.87 -1.95 11.63
C ILE A 155 4.04 -1.79 10.66
N ASP A 156 3.86 -2.28 9.43
CA ASP A 156 4.89 -2.23 8.39
C ASP A 156 4.94 -0.85 7.72
N PHE A 157 5.79 0.02 8.25
CA PHE A 157 6.15 1.30 7.62
C PHE A 157 7.34 1.18 6.64
N PHE A 158 7.95 0.00 6.49
CA PHE A 158 9.08 -0.21 5.54
C PHE A 158 8.65 -0.15 4.08
N ARG A 159 7.33 -0.08 3.83
CA ARG A 159 6.76 0.28 2.52
C ARG A 159 7.23 1.66 2.02
N ASN A 160 7.75 2.49 2.91
CA ASN A 160 8.28 3.83 2.64
C ASN A 160 9.81 3.84 2.41
N ASP A 161 10.43 2.71 2.09
CA ASP A 161 11.83 2.66 1.62
C ASP A 161 11.95 2.99 0.13
N TYR A 162 13.10 3.56 -0.27
CA TYR A 162 13.38 4.00 -1.65
C TYR A 162 13.09 2.96 -2.74
N THR A 163 13.03 1.66 -2.50
CA THR A 163 12.64 0.68 -3.55
C THR A 163 11.54 -0.27 -3.12
N ALA A 164 10.88 0.07 -2.02
CA ALA A 164 9.75 -0.70 -1.51
C ALA A 164 8.52 -0.44 -2.38
N THR A 165 7.69 -1.46 -2.40
CA THR A 165 6.44 -1.46 -3.16
C THR A 165 5.33 -1.91 -2.26
N SER A 166 4.12 -1.48 -2.57
CA SER A 166 2.90 -1.96 -1.93
C SER A 166 1.92 -2.40 -3.01
N VAL A 167 1.07 -3.40 -2.72
CA VAL A 167 0.07 -3.87 -3.68
C VAL A 167 -0.78 -2.68 -4.16
N SER A 168 -1.05 -2.56 -5.45
CA SER A 168 -1.85 -1.49 -6.01
C SER A 168 -3.31 -1.59 -5.61
N ASP A 169 -4.04 -0.50 -5.80
CA ASP A 169 -5.49 -0.52 -5.72
C ASP A 169 -6.06 -1.38 -6.85
N PHE A 170 -7.10 -2.16 -6.55
CA PHE A 170 -7.76 -3.08 -7.46
C PHE A 170 -6.89 -4.25 -7.97
N SER A 171 -5.65 -4.42 -7.48
CA SER A 171 -4.86 -5.60 -7.77
C SER A 171 -5.56 -6.86 -7.24
N VAL A 172 -5.64 -7.88 -8.08
CA VAL A 172 -5.96 -9.24 -7.65
C VAL A 172 -4.78 -9.77 -6.83
N ARG A 173 -5.07 -10.71 -5.92
CA ARG A 173 -4.08 -11.43 -5.12
C ARG A 173 -3.92 -12.85 -5.62
N ALA A 174 -2.67 -13.32 -5.73
CA ALA A 174 -2.32 -14.68 -6.13
C ALA A 174 -2.53 -15.64 -4.95
N ARG A 175 -3.79 -15.79 -4.53
CA ARG A 175 -4.24 -16.58 -3.39
C ARG A 175 -5.55 -17.26 -3.74
N GLU A 176 -5.93 -18.25 -2.95
CA GLU A 176 -7.24 -18.88 -3.07
C GLU A 176 -8.37 -17.84 -3.04
N GLY A 177 -9.32 -17.98 -3.97
CA GLY A 177 -10.43 -17.04 -4.15
C GLY A 177 -10.12 -15.77 -4.95
N ALA A 178 -8.87 -15.54 -5.36
CA ALA A 178 -8.47 -14.38 -6.17
C ALA A 178 -9.01 -13.05 -5.62
N SER A 179 -8.84 -12.86 -4.31
CA SER A 179 -9.28 -11.66 -3.60
C SER A 179 -8.63 -10.39 -4.15
N VAL A 180 -9.25 -9.25 -3.90
CA VAL A 180 -8.80 -7.95 -4.44
C VAL A 180 -8.39 -6.99 -3.33
N ALA A 181 -7.30 -6.26 -3.56
CA ALA A 181 -6.89 -5.13 -2.74
C ALA A 181 -7.80 -3.92 -3.06
N LEU A 182 -8.87 -3.74 -2.28
CA LEU A 182 -9.96 -2.82 -2.63
C LEU A 182 -9.89 -1.53 -1.80
N PRO A 183 -9.78 -0.34 -2.43
CA PRO A 183 -10.00 0.94 -1.76
C PRO A 183 -11.41 1.06 -1.18
N LEU A 184 -11.50 1.57 0.04
CA LEU A 184 -12.75 1.70 0.78
C LEU A 184 -12.92 3.11 1.33
N GLU A 185 -14.18 3.47 1.58
CA GLU A 185 -14.50 4.58 2.46
C GLU A 185 -14.30 4.15 3.92
N TRP A 186 -13.89 5.08 4.76
CA TRP A 186 -13.63 4.78 6.18
C TRP A 186 -14.85 4.23 6.93
N ASP A 187 -16.06 4.66 6.57
CA ASP A 187 -17.29 4.18 7.21
C ASP A 187 -17.60 2.71 6.88
N GLU A 188 -16.95 2.14 5.85
CA GLU A 188 -17.11 0.74 5.48
C GLU A 188 -16.31 -0.20 6.38
N ILE A 189 -15.28 0.30 7.08
CA ILE A 189 -14.40 -0.51 7.92
C ILE A 189 -15.20 -1.32 8.93
N LYS A 190 -16.18 -0.70 9.60
CA LYS A 190 -17.03 -1.35 10.62
C LYS A 190 -17.74 -2.60 10.09
N LYS A 191 -18.06 -2.64 8.79
CA LYS A 191 -18.80 -3.74 8.15
C LYS A 191 -17.89 -4.82 7.56
N LEU A 192 -16.57 -4.62 7.55
CA LEU A 192 -15.64 -5.64 7.04
C LEU A 192 -15.57 -6.84 8.00
N LYS A 193 -15.64 -8.03 7.39
CA LYS A 193 -15.48 -9.33 8.05
C LYS A 193 -14.06 -9.87 7.90
N SER A 194 -13.39 -9.57 6.78
CA SER A 194 -11.99 -9.90 6.55
C SER A 194 -11.35 -8.98 5.50
N ALA A 195 -10.02 -8.97 5.43
CA ALA A 195 -9.27 -8.25 4.40
C ALA A 195 -9.26 -8.92 3.02
N ASN A 196 -9.72 -10.16 2.90
CA ASN A 196 -9.78 -10.90 1.63
C ASN A 196 -11.21 -11.17 1.14
N GLN A 197 -12.22 -10.51 1.72
CA GLN A 197 -13.64 -10.81 1.46
C GLN A 197 -14.14 -10.41 0.05
N PHE A 198 -13.38 -9.63 -0.72
CA PHE A 198 -13.84 -9.12 -2.02
C PHE A 198 -13.19 -9.90 -3.16
N SER A 199 -14.02 -10.57 -3.97
CA SER A 199 -13.62 -11.19 -5.23
C SER A 199 -13.56 -10.18 -6.37
N MET A 200 -12.96 -10.58 -7.50
CA MET A 200 -13.00 -9.77 -8.74
C MET A 200 -14.45 -9.47 -9.17
N GLN A 201 -15.36 -10.44 -9.07
CA GLN A 201 -16.76 -10.27 -9.45
C GLN A 201 -17.47 -9.23 -8.54
N ASP A 202 -17.19 -9.24 -7.25
CA ASP A 202 -17.74 -8.26 -6.31
C ASP A 202 -17.28 -6.84 -6.63
N VAL A 203 -15.99 -6.69 -6.95
CA VAL A 203 -15.40 -5.40 -7.31
C VAL A 203 -16.01 -4.85 -8.61
N VAL A 204 -16.16 -5.68 -9.64
CA VAL A 204 -16.82 -5.27 -10.90
C VAL A 204 -18.27 -4.86 -10.65
N LYS A 205 -19.04 -5.63 -9.87
CA LYS A 205 -20.41 -5.27 -9.49
C LYS A 205 -20.46 -3.94 -8.73
N ARG A 206 -19.52 -3.72 -7.83
CA ARG A 206 -19.40 -2.48 -7.04
C ARG A 206 -19.12 -1.28 -7.93
N ILE A 207 -18.13 -1.35 -8.81
CA ILE A 207 -17.74 -0.24 -9.71
C ILE A 207 -18.88 0.14 -10.65
N LYS A 208 -19.64 -0.84 -11.15
CA LYS A 208 -20.84 -0.59 -11.99
C LYS A 208 -21.94 0.17 -11.23
N LYS A 209 -22.07 -0.04 -9.92
CA LYS A 209 -23.07 0.64 -9.08
C LYS A 209 -22.59 2.01 -8.59
N LYS A 210 -21.31 2.11 -8.22
CA LYS A 210 -20.71 3.33 -7.68
C LYS A 210 -19.28 3.43 -8.18
N LYS A 211 -18.98 4.50 -8.93
CA LYS A 211 -17.61 4.80 -9.34
C LYS A 211 -16.72 5.02 -8.11
N PRO A 212 -15.45 4.55 -8.12
CA PRO A 212 -14.51 4.82 -7.05
C PRO A 212 -14.33 6.33 -6.83
N ASP A 213 -14.22 6.75 -5.57
CA ASP A 213 -13.83 8.13 -5.25
C ASP A 213 -12.35 8.33 -5.63
N LEU A 214 -12.08 9.36 -6.44
CA LEU A 214 -10.75 9.69 -6.93
C LEU A 214 -9.97 10.64 -6.02
N LYS A 215 -10.57 11.14 -4.92
CA LYS A 215 -9.92 12.07 -3.99
C LYS A 215 -8.54 11.60 -3.56
N ARG A 216 -8.37 10.30 -3.27
CA ARG A 216 -7.08 9.75 -2.84
C ARG A 216 -5.96 9.87 -3.88
N TYR A 217 -6.28 9.99 -5.16
CA TYR A 217 -5.27 10.16 -6.22
C TYR A 217 -4.98 11.64 -6.50
N ASN A 218 -5.95 12.52 -6.20
CA ASN A 218 -5.84 13.95 -6.48
C ASN A 218 -5.31 14.75 -5.27
N LYS A 219 -5.35 14.18 -4.06
CA LYS A 219 -4.88 14.84 -2.84
C LYS A 219 -3.35 14.97 -2.87
N LYS A 220 -2.84 16.15 -2.50
CA LYS A 220 -1.41 16.44 -2.33
C LYS A 220 -1.22 17.13 -0.99
N GLN A 221 -0.43 16.54 -0.11
CA GLN A 221 -0.25 16.97 1.28
C GLN A 221 1.24 17.02 1.62
N ASN A 222 1.66 18.01 2.42
CA ASN A 222 3.02 18.04 2.95
C ASN A 222 3.03 17.37 4.31
N LEU A 223 4.16 16.75 4.68
CA LEU A 223 4.36 16.38 6.08
C LEU A 223 4.31 17.63 6.97
N PRO A 224 3.83 17.49 8.22
CA PRO A 224 3.94 18.56 9.20
C PRO A 224 5.42 18.89 9.45
N LYS A 225 5.68 20.15 9.82
CA LYS A 225 7.01 20.62 10.23
C LYS A 225 7.31 20.21 11.66
#